data_AF-A0A7C6NM54-F1
#
_entry.id   AF-A0A7C6NM54-F1
#
_cell.length_a   1.000
_cell.length_b   1.000
_cell.length_c   1.000
_cell.angle_alpha   90.00
_cell.angle_beta   90.00
_cell.angle_gamma   90.00
#
_symmetry.space_group_name_H-M   'P 1'
#
loop_
_entity.id
_entity.type
_entity.pdbx_description
1 polymer ?
#
loop_
_entity_poly.entity_id
_entity_poly.type
_entity_poly.pdbx_seq_one_letter_code
_entity_poly.pdbx_strand_id
1 'polypeptide(L)'
;MKRPPASIHIFPIVLITLGIIACIASALLVGSGGDFVGLLLLISITALLAGGLLGFLFGIPKVNRQYTPGDDAKSRKYFPNTNLEEVSDWLTKIIIGVGLTQLIRIPEYLRNLATGILNHVECHQVNCNAAHPILVAVILYFFIAGFIVGYFYTRLYLANLWELMEESRVKDAEIAIWRAGAKSAPTRSMDEPSLTAEERQLLQRISDEKEEFPPVDALTPSERAAINTLTAKGIIEYNGDRPQTKRVTPRTVAP
;
A
#
# COMPACT_ATOMS: atom_id res chain seq x y z
N MET A 1 4.85 -9.92 13.60
CA MET A 1 4.11 -8.78 13.01
C MET A 1 2.83 -8.54 13.80
N LYS A 2 2.63 -7.33 14.35
CA LYS A 2 1.38 -6.97 15.03
C LYS A 2 0.29 -6.81 13.99
N ARG A 3 -0.80 -7.57 14.10
CA ARG A 3 -2.01 -7.33 13.29
C ARG A 3 -2.41 -5.86 13.47
N PRO A 4 -2.84 -5.15 12.40
CA PRO A 4 -3.44 -3.84 12.56
C PRO A 4 -4.55 -3.96 13.61
N PRO A 5 -4.56 -3.11 14.65
CA PRO A 5 -5.56 -3.22 15.70
C PRO A 5 -6.95 -3.10 15.07
N ALA A 6 -7.90 -3.93 15.53
CA ALA A 6 -9.27 -3.94 15.02
C ALA A 6 -9.94 -2.55 15.13
N SER A 7 -9.40 -1.66 15.95
CA SER A 7 -9.80 -0.27 16.09
C SER A 7 -9.72 0.56 14.80
N ILE A 8 -8.91 0.17 13.81
CA ILE A 8 -8.80 0.89 12.54
C ILE A 8 -10.14 0.89 11.77
N HIS A 9 -10.94 -0.16 11.93
CA HIS A 9 -12.26 -0.26 11.29
C HIS A 9 -13.35 0.54 12.03
N ILE A 10 -13.11 0.97 13.27
CA ILE A 10 -14.13 1.67 14.08
C ILE A 10 -14.47 3.02 13.45
N PHE A 11 -13.47 3.81 13.06
CA PHE A 11 -13.68 5.12 12.44
C PHE A 11 -14.60 5.09 11.20
N PRO A 12 -14.31 4.28 10.15
CA PRO A 12 -15.16 4.24 8.96
C PRO A 12 -16.56 3.68 9.27
N ILE A 13 -16.68 2.72 10.19
CA ILE A 13 -17.98 2.17 10.60
C ILE A 13 -18.81 3.27 11.28
N VAL A 14 -18.24 3.99 12.25
CA VAL A 14 -18.92 5.09 12.96
C VAL A 14 -19.35 6.19 12.00
N LEU A 15 -18.51 6.54 11.03
CA LEU A 15 -18.83 7.57 10.04
C LEU A 15 -20.03 7.14 9.18
N ILE A 16 -20.04 5.91 8.66
CA ILE A 16 -21.15 5.41 7.82
C ILE A 16 -22.43 5.25 8.65
N THR A 17 -22.35 4.72 9.86
CA THR A 17 -23.54 4.53 10.71
C THR A 17 -24.17 5.86 11.11
N LEU A 18 -23.38 6.89 11.43
CA LEU A 18 -23.88 8.24 11.70
C LEU A 18 -24.66 8.80 10.50
N GLY A 19 -24.14 8.63 9.28
CA GLY A 19 -24.82 9.05 8.06
C GLY A 19 -26.14 8.32 7.80
N ILE A 20 -26.17 7.00 8.05
CA ILE A 20 -27.40 6.20 7.90
C ILE A 20 -28.44 6.63 8.94
N ILE A 21 -28.03 6.86 10.19
CA ILE A 21 -28.91 7.38 11.25
C ILE A 21 -29.47 8.74 10.85
N ALA A 22 -28.64 9.63 10.28
CA ALA A 22 -29.08 10.92 9.79
C ALA A 22 -30.12 10.80 8.66
N CYS A 23 -29.93 9.87 7.71
CA CYS A 23 -30.92 9.64 6.64
C CYS A 23 -32.28 9.19 7.19
N ILE A 24 -32.27 8.25 8.13
CA ILE A 24 -33.49 7.75 8.77
C ILE A 24 -34.17 8.87 9.57
N ALA A 25 -33.40 9.63 10.38
CA ALA A 25 -33.91 10.76 11.14
C ALA A 25 -34.51 11.84 10.22
N SER A 26 -33.84 12.17 9.12
CA SER A 26 -34.33 13.14 8.13
C SER A 26 -35.64 12.71 7.47
N ALA A 27 -35.80 11.43 7.15
CA ALA A 27 -37.05 10.91 6.60
C ALA A 27 -38.20 10.96 7.63
N LEU A 28 -37.92 10.64 8.89
CA LEU A 28 -38.89 10.75 9.99
C LEU A 28 -39.35 12.19 10.22
N LEU A 29 -38.42 13.15 10.18
CA LEU A 29 -38.73 14.58 10.36
C LEU A 29 -39.60 15.15 9.24
N VAL A 30 -39.49 14.62 8.03
CA VAL A 30 -40.26 15.06 6.85
C VAL A 30 -41.62 14.34 6.75
N GLY A 31 -41.87 13.33 7.59
CA GLY A 31 -43.11 12.55 7.59
C GLY A 31 -43.27 11.65 6.36
N SER A 32 -42.17 11.34 5.67
CA SER A 32 -42.18 10.56 4.43
C SER A 32 -42.24 9.05 4.71
N GLY A 33 -42.94 8.31 3.84
CA GLY A 33 -42.97 6.84 3.87
C GLY A 33 -41.62 6.16 3.56
N GLY A 34 -41.62 4.83 3.56
CA GLY A 34 -40.41 4.01 3.34
C GLY A 34 -39.69 4.25 2.01
N ASP A 35 -40.40 4.71 0.98
CA ASP A 35 -39.86 4.95 -0.36
C ASP A 35 -38.79 6.06 -0.36
N PHE A 36 -39.00 7.12 0.43
CA PHE A 36 -38.03 8.21 0.54
C PHE A 36 -36.75 7.78 1.25
N VAL A 37 -36.87 6.92 2.28
CA VAL A 37 -35.72 6.31 2.95
C VAL A 37 -34.94 5.45 1.95
N GLY A 38 -35.63 4.63 1.15
CA GLY A 38 -35.02 3.80 0.12
C GLY A 38 -34.23 4.63 -0.90
N LEU A 39 -34.81 5.74 -1.37
CA LEU A 39 -34.14 6.68 -2.26
C LEU A 39 -32.88 7.29 -1.62
N LEU A 40 -32.98 7.80 -0.39
CA LEU A 40 -31.84 8.37 0.32
C LEU A 40 -30.70 7.35 0.48
N LEU A 41 -31.02 6.09 0.79
CA LEU A 41 -30.02 5.03 0.94
C LEU A 41 -29.34 4.67 -0.39
N LEU A 42 -30.09 4.56 -1.49
CA LEU A 42 -29.51 4.30 -2.82
C LEU A 42 -28.57 5.42 -3.26
N ILE A 43 -28.97 6.67 -3.02
CA ILE A 43 -28.15 7.84 -3.34
C ILE A 43 -26.92 7.90 -2.43
N SER A 44 -27.08 7.57 -1.15
CA SER A 44 -25.98 7.46 -0.19
C SER A 44 -24.93 6.45 -0.64
N ILE A 45 -25.33 5.25 -1.06
CA ILE A 45 -24.43 4.21 -1.55
C ILE A 45 -23.71 4.68 -2.81
N THR A 46 -24.43 5.28 -3.75
CA THR A 46 -23.87 5.79 -5.00
C THR A 46 -22.82 6.87 -4.74
N ALA A 47 -23.14 7.85 -3.89
CA ALA A 47 -22.22 8.90 -3.50
C ALA A 47 -21.00 8.35 -2.74
N LEU A 48 -21.21 7.39 -1.84
CA LEU A 48 -20.13 6.73 -1.10
C LEU A 48 -19.18 5.96 -2.02
N LEU A 49 -19.70 5.24 -3.02
CA LEU A 49 -18.88 4.55 -4.02
C LEU A 49 -18.11 5.52 -4.91
N ALA A 50 -18.77 6.59 -5.39
CA ALA A 50 -18.13 7.61 -6.20
C ALA A 50 -16.99 8.31 -5.44
N GLY A 51 -17.25 8.74 -4.20
CA GLY A 51 -16.26 9.31 -3.31
C GLY A 51 -15.14 8.31 -3.00
N GLY A 52 -15.50 7.07 -2.65
CA GLY A 52 -14.57 6.00 -2.34
C GLY A 52 -13.61 5.64 -3.47
N LEU A 53 -14.10 5.63 -4.71
CA LEU A 53 -13.27 5.43 -5.89
C LEU A 53 -12.23 6.55 -6.06
N LEU A 54 -12.64 7.80 -5.86
CA LEU A 54 -11.72 8.94 -5.90
C LEU A 54 -10.71 8.86 -4.74
N GLY A 55 -11.19 8.62 -3.52
CA GLY A 55 -10.33 8.45 -2.34
C GLY A 55 -9.30 7.34 -2.54
N PHE A 56 -9.73 6.21 -3.12
CA PHE A 56 -8.86 5.12 -3.51
C PHE A 56 -7.76 5.60 -4.47
N LEU A 57 -8.11 6.28 -5.55
CA LEU A 57 -7.15 6.78 -6.54
C LEU A 57 -6.09 7.71 -5.91
N PHE A 58 -6.50 8.59 -5.00
CA PHE A 58 -5.60 9.49 -4.28
C PHE A 58 -4.79 8.80 -3.18
N GLY A 59 -5.26 7.65 -2.67
CA GLY A 59 -4.60 6.90 -1.60
C GLY A 59 -3.51 5.95 -2.08
N ILE A 60 -3.40 5.70 -3.40
CA ILE A 60 -2.39 4.77 -3.95
C ILE A 60 -0.97 5.27 -3.61
N PRO A 61 -0.11 4.43 -2.99
CA PRO A 61 1.27 4.81 -2.68
C PRO A 61 2.11 5.01 -3.96
N LYS A 62 3.08 5.93 -3.93
CA LYS A 62 4.04 6.12 -5.04
C LYS A 62 5.28 5.26 -4.81
N VAL A 63 5.65 4.47 -5.83
CA VAL A 63 6.89 3.67 -5.82
C VAL A 63 8.07 4.58 -6.18
N ASN A 64 9.12 4.53 -5.36
CA ASN A 64 10.38 5.18 -5.68
C ASN A 64 11.09 4.40 -6.81
N ARG A 65 11.03 4.93 -8.03
CA ARG A 65 11.70 4.31 -9.20
C ARG A 65 13.23 4.36 -9.13
N GLN A 66 13.79 5.19 -8.25
CA GLN A 66 15.23 5.30 -7.99
C GLN A 66 15.67 4.44 -6.81
N TYR A 67 14.82 3.51 -6.33
CA TYR A 67 15.18 2.59 -5.27
C TYR A 67 16.26 1.61 -5.74
N THR A 68 17.45 1.74 -5.17
CA THR A 68 18.54 0.76 -5.26
C THR A 68 18.68 0.02 -3.92
N PRO A 69 18.60 -1.33 -3.91
CA PRO A 69 18.83 -2.12 -2.71
C PRO A 69 20.28 -1.96 -2.22
N GLY A 70 20.48 -1.67 -0.93
CA GLY A 70 21.82 -1.64 -0.29
C GLY A 70 22.42 -0.25 -0.01
N ASP A 71 21.69 0.83 -0.23
CA ASP A 71 22.16 2.20 0.03
C ASP A 71 21.49 2.78 1.30
N ASP A 72 22.24 2.84 2.41
CA ASP A 72 21.76 2.76 3.80
C ASP A 72 21.10 4.03 4.40
N ALA A 73 20.80 5.08 3.65
CA ALA A 73 20.30 6.31 4.27
C ALA A 73 19.09 7.01 3.63
N LYS A 74 18.70 6.70 2.38
CA LYS A 74 17.70 7.51 1.66
C LYS A 74 16.65 6.76 0.83
N SER A 75 16.66 5.44 0.77
CA SER A 75 15.86 4.69 -0.18
C SER A 75 14.67 3.96 0.47
N ARG A 76 13.68 4.69 1.00
CA ARG A 76 12.36 4.04 1.19
C ARG A 76 11.82 3.69 -0.20
N LYS A 77 11.53 2.41 -0.43
CA LYS A 77 10.97 1.90 -1.70
C LYS A 77 9.59 2.48 -2.00
N TYR A 78 8.84 2.78 -0.95
CA TYR A 78 7.54 3.44 -1.01
C TYR A 78 7.61 4.80 -0.33
N PHE A 79 7.26 5.85 -1.08
CA PHE A 79 7.06 7.17 -0.49
C PHE A 79 5.58 7.38 -0.14
N PRO A 80 5.29 8.10 0.97
CA PRO A 80 3.97 8.61 1.22
C PRO A 80 3.51 9.45 0.01
N ASN A 81 2.27 9.29 -0.42
CA ASN A 81 1.74 10.06 -1.54
C ASN A 81 1.51 11.53 -1.13
N THR A 82 2.21 12.47 -1.77
CA THR A 82 2.06 13.93 -1.62
C THR A 82 0.90 14.52 -2.43
N ASN A 83 0.17 13.71 -3.21
CA ASN A 83 -0.91 14.20 -4.07
C ASN A 83 -1.95 15.04 -3.32
N LEU A 84 -2.31 14.69 -2.08
CA LEU A 84 -3.25 15.51 -1.31
C LEU A 84 -2.66 16.84 -0.85
N GLU A 85 -1.36 16.90 -0.59
CA GLU A 85 -0.67 18.14 -0.23
C GLU A 85 -0.65 19.09 -1.43
N GLU A 86 -0.27 18.56 -2.61
CA GLU A 86 -0.26 19.30 -3.88
C GLU A 86 -1.68 19.77 -4.27
N VAL A 87 -2.68 18.90 -4.17
CA VAL A 87 -4.08 19.26 -4.45
C VAL A 87 -4.62 20.25 -3.41
N SER A 88 -4.25 20.15 -2.14
CA SER A 88 -4.67 21.09 -1.09
C SER A 88 -4.10 22.49 -1.34
N ASP A 89 -2.84 22.59 -1.73
CA ASP A 89 -2.20 23.85 -2.10
C ASP A 89 -2.85 24.46 -3.35
N TRP A 90 -3.12 23.66 -4.38
CA TRP A 90 -3.84 24.10 -5.57
C TRP A 90 -5.28 24.52 -5.26
N LEU A 91 -6.02 23.73 -4.49
CA LEU A 91 -7.40 24.02 -4.10
C LEU A 91 -7.47 25.32 -3.30
N THR A 92 -6.55 25.56 -2.38
CA THR A 92 -6.50 26.80 -1.60
C THR A 92 -6.27 28.00 -2.52
N LYS A 93 -5.39 27.89 -3.52
CA LYS A 93 -5.18 28.92 -4.55
C LYS A 93 -6.41 29.14 -5.41
N ILE A 94 -7.14 28.10 -5.77
CA ILE A 94 -8.42 28.20 -6.51
C ILE A 94 -9.50 28.85 -5.64
N ILE A 95 -9.61 28.50 -4.36
CA ILE A 95 -10.58 29.13 -3.45
C ILE A 95 -10.25 30.62 -3.30
N ILE A 96 -8.99 30.99 -3.16
CA ILE A 96 -8.59 32.40 -3.06
C ILE A 96 -8.78 33.14 -4.40
N GLY A 97 -8.45 32.50 -5.54
CA GLY A 97 -8.50 33.13 -6.86
C GLY A 97 -9.88 33.13 -7.52
N VAL A 98 -10.52 31.96 -7.62
CA VAL A 98 -11.86 31.75 -8.21
C VAL A 98 -12.97 32.13 -7.22
N GLY A 99 -12.72 32.03 -5.90
CA GLY A 99 -13.62 32.56 -4.86
C GLY A 99 -13.95 34.03 -5.03
N LEU A 100 -13.04 34.81 -5.61
CA LEU A 100 -13.21 36.23 -5.86
C LEU A 100 -14.12 36.55 -7.06
N THR A 101 -14.42 35.59 -7.94
CA THR A 101 -15.11 35.89 -9.23
C THR A 101 -16.19 34.91 -9.68
N GLN A 102 -16.11 33.60 -9.38
CA GLN A 102 -17.02 32.60 -9.99
C GLN A 102 -17.60 31.54 -9.03
N LEU A 103 -17.16 31.49 -7.77
CA LEU A 103 -17.64 30.48 -6.80
C LEU A 103 -19.14 30.59 -6.47
N ILE A 104 -19.77 31.70 -6.85
CA ILE A 104 -21.22 31.97 -6.69
C ILE A 104 -22.11 30.98 -7.46
N ARG A 105 -21.61 30.28 -8.50
CA ARG A 105 -22.43 29.38 -9.35
C ARG A 105 -22.54 27.94 -8.85
N ILE A 106 -21.69 27.49 -7.92
CA ILE A 106 -21.70 26.10 -7.42
C ILE A 106 -23.03 25.71 -6.74
N PRO A 107 -23.64 26.56 -5.90
CA PRO A 107 -24.93 26.23 -5.28
C PRO A 107 -26.05 26.00 -6.31
N GLU A 108 -25.99 26.68 -7.45
CA GLU A 108 -27.01 26.55 -8.50
C GLU A 108 -26.94 25.18 -9.18
N TYR A 109 -25.74 24.67 -9.50
CA TYR A 109 -25.58 23.31 -10.03
C TYR A 109 -26.03 22.23 -9.04
N LEU A 110 -25.69 22.39 -7.75
CA LEU A 110 -26.13 21.44 -6.70
C LEU A 110 -27.65 21.43 -6.55
N ARG A 111 -28.27 22.62 -6.60
CA ARG A 111 -29.73 22.75 -6.58
C ARG A 111 -30.34 22.06 -7.80
N ASN A 112 -29.83 22.31 -9.01
CA ASN A 112 -30.35 21.72 -10.23
C ASN A 112 -30.26 20.19 -10.24
N LEU A 113 -29.17 19.61 -9.71
CA LEU A 113 -29.03 18.17 -9.54
C LEU A 113 -30.09 17.60 -8.58
N ALA A 114 -30.31 18.26 -7.44
CA ALA A 114 -31.36 17.87 -6.50
C ALA A 114 -32.76 17.99 -7.10
N THR A 115 -33.03 19.06 -7.86
CA THR A 115 -34.29 19.24 -8.59
C THR A 115 -34.52 18.13 -9.61
N GLY A 116 -33.50 17.74 -10.38
CA GLY A 116 -33.61 16.66 -11.35
C GLY A 116 -34.00 15.31 -10.71
N ILE A 117 -33.45 15.02 -9.54
CA ILE A 117 -33.75 13.80 -8.77
C ILE A 117 -35.17 13.89 -8.17
N LEU A 118 -35.53 15.01 -7.56
CA LEU A 118 -36.81 15.19 -6.87
C LEU A 118 -38.00 15.36 -7.81
N ASN A 119 -37.80 15.81 -9.06
CA ASN A 119 -38.86 15.94 -10.07
C ASN A 119 -39.55 14.60 -10.39
N HIS A 120 -38.91 13.47 -10.08
CA HIS A 120 -39.46 12.13 -10.31
C HIS A 120 -39.98 11.48 -9.01
N VAL A 121 -39.97 12.21 -7.89
CA VAL A 121 -40.52 11.77 -6.61
C VAL A 121 -41.88 12.42 -6.45
N GLU A 122 -42.91 11.63 -6.15
CA GLU A 122 -44.26 12.15 -5.91
C GLU A 122 -44.27 13.06 -4.67
N CYS A 123 -44.20 14.38 -4.88
CA CYS A 123 -44.19 15.41 -3.83
C CYS A 123 -45.48 15.47 -2.97
N HIS A 124 -46.46 14.59 -3.21
CA HIS A 124 -47.73 14.61 -2.48
C HIS A 124 -47.61 14.06 -1.04
N GLN A 125 -46.58 13.24 -0.76
CA GLN A 125 -46.35 12.59 0.53
C GLN A 125 -45.17 13.18 1.32
N VAL A 126 -44.43 14.14 0.74
CA VAL A 126 -43.13 14.61 1.26
C VAL A 126 -43.08 16.14 1.21
N ASN A 127 -42.65 16.79 2.28
CA ASN A 127 -42.41 18.24 2.26
C ASN A 127 -41.21 18.55 1.35
N CYS A 128 -41.47 18.85 0.08
CA CYS A 128 -40.43 19.06 -0.93
C CYS A 128 -39.52 20.27 -0.63
N ASN A 129 -39.96 21.26 0.17
CA ASN A 129 -39.09 22.34 0.62
C ASN A 129 -37.96 21.85 1.55
N ALA A 130 -38.23 20.81 2.36
CA ALA A 130 -37.24 20.19 3.23
C ALA A 130 -36.45 19.09 2.50
N ALA A 131 -37.05 18.37 1.55
CA ALA A 131 -36.41 17.28 0.83
C ALA A 131 -35.20 17.74 0.00
N HIS A 132 -35.27 18.91 -0.63
CA HIS A 132 -34.18 19.49 -1.42
C HIS A 132 -32.86 19.63 -0.64
N PRO A 133 -32.79 20.40 0.47
CA PRO A 133 -31.55 20.56 1.22
C PRO A 133 -31.07 19.25 1.86
N ILE A 134 -31.99 18.36 2.27
CA ILE A 134 -31.65 17.04 2.81
C ILE A 134 -30.91 16.21 1.75
N LEU A 135 -31.44 16.16 0.53
CA LEU A 135 -30.85 15.38 -0.55
C LEU A 135 -29.43 15.86 -0.89
N VAL A 136 -29.25 17.17 -1.00
CA VAL A 136 -27.92 17.77 -1.24
C VAL A 136 -26.96 17.43 -0.09
N ALA A 137 -27.41 17.55 1.16
CA ALA A 137 -26.59 17.24 2.32
C ALA A 137 -26.17 15.77 2.36
N VAL A 138 -27.08 14.84 2.05
CA VAL A 138 -26.81 13.40 1.99
C VAL A 138 -25.78 13.07 0.91
N ILE A 139 -25.96 13.61 -0.31
CA ILE A 139 -25.00 13.41 -1.40
C ILE A 139 -23.60 13.89 -0.98
N LEU A 140 -23.50 15.12 -0.46
CA LEU A 140 -22.22 15.68 -0.05
C LEU A 140 -21.59 14.89 1.10
N TYR A 141 -22.38 14.53 2.12
CA TYR A 141 -21.90 13.77 3.26
C TYR A 141 -21.32 12.43 2.84
N PHE A 142 -22.07 11.62 2.10
CA PHE A 142 -21.63 10.29 1.71
C PHE A 142 -20.51 10.31 0.67
N PHE A 143 -20.49 11.31 -0.22
CA PHE A 143 -19.36 11.51 -1.11
C PHE A 143 -18.06 11.81 -0.36
N ILE A 144 -18.09 12.74 0.60
CA ILE A 144 -16.92 13.09 1.43
C ILE A 144 -16.53 11.90 2.32
N ALA A 145 -17.49 11.25 2.96
CA ALA A 145 -17.25 10.07 3.79
C ALA A 145 -16.63 8.94 2.97
N GLY A 146 -17.18 8.65 1.78
CA GLY A 146 -16.62 7.69 0.84
C GLY A 146 -15.18 8.02 0.48
N PHE A 147 -14.90 9.28 0.12
CA PHE A 147 -13.54 9.73 -0.18
C PHE A 147 -12.58 9.51 0.98
N ILE A 148 -12.94 9.93 2.19
CA ILE A 148 -12.12 9.75 3.39
C ILE A 148 -11.87 8.26 3.63
N VAL A 149 -12.91 7.43 3.61
CA VAL A 149 -12.81 5.98 3.84
C VAL A 149 -11.91 5.33 2.78
N GLY A 150 -12.17 5.58 1.49
CA GLY A 150 -11.37 5.03 0.39
C GLY A 150 -9.90 5.45 0.47
N TYR A 151 -9.65 6.71 0.79
CA TYR A 151 -8.31 7.25 0.97
C TYR A 151 -7.56 6.60 2.13
N PHE A 152 -8.19 6.57 3.32
CA PHE A 152 -7.58 5.99 4.51
C PHE A 152 -7.31 4.49 4.35
N TYR A 153 -8.27 3.73 3.83
CA TYR A 153 -8.08 2.29 3.62
C TYR A 153 -6.96 2.01 2.63
N THR A 154 -6.92 2.74 1.51
CA THR A 154 -5.87 2.54 0.51
C THR A 154 -4.50 2.89 1.10
N ARG A 155 -4.40 4.01 1.81
CA ARG A 155 -3.13 4.45 2.40
C ARG A 155 -2.62 3.52 3.51
N LEU A 156 -3.52 2.96 4.33
CA LEU A 156 -3.15 2.09 5.46
C LEU A 156 -2.91 0.64 5.04
N TYR A 157 -3.76 0.09 4.17
CA TYR A 157 -3.72 -1.34 3.82
C TYR A 157 -2.91 -1.61 2.56
N LEU A 158 -3.03 -0.80 1.51
CA LEU A 158 -2.36 -1.10 0.24
C LEU A 158 -0.83 -0.98 0.36
N ALA A 159 -0.35 0.01 1.11
CA ALA A 159 1.07 0.16 1.41
C ALA A 159 1.64 -1.07 2.13
N ASN A 160 0.93 -1.57 3.15
CA ASN A 160 1.35 -2.74 3.91
C ASN A 160 1.24 -4.05 3.10
N LEU A 161 0.21 -4.16 2.24
CA LEU A 161 0.03 -5.32 1.36
C LEU A 161 1.15 -5.43 0.32
N TRP A 162 1.61 -4.32 -0.25
CA TRP A 162 2.71 -4.35 -1.21
C TRP A 162 4.04 -4.77 -0.57
N GLU A 163 4.33 -4.29 0.64
CA GLU A 163 5.51 -4.71 1.39
C GLU A 163 5.47 -6.21 1.69
N LEU A 164 4.33 -6.73 2.14
CA LEU A 164 4.11 -8.16 2.39
C LEU A 164 4.28 -9.01 1.12
N MET A 165 3.70 -8.56 0.00
CA MET A 165 3.80 -9.29 -1.28
C MET A 165 5.23 -9.28 -1.84
N GLU A 166 6.02 -8.24 -1.57
CA GLU A 166 7.42 -8.23 -1.98
C GLU A 166 8.28 -9.13 -1.10
N GLU A 167 8.07 -9.12 0.22
CA GLU A 167 8.78 -10.01 1.13
C GLU A 167 8.47 -11.49 0.81
N SER A 168 7.21 -11.83 0.53
CA SER A 168 6.84 -13.20 0.13
C SER A 168 7.48 -13.61 -1.19
N ARG A 169 7.48 -12.72 -2.20
CA ARG A 169 8.14 -12.98 -3.49
C ARG A 169 9.64 -13.22 -3.34
N VAL A 170 10.32 -12.49 -2.45
CA VAL A 170 11.75 -12.70 -2.18
C VAL A 170 11.99 -14.05 -1.51
N LYS A 171 11.19 -14.41 -0.50
CA LYS A 171 11.29 -15.72 0.17
C LYS A 171 11.02 -16.88 -0.78
N ASP A 172 10.03 -16.76 -1.67
CA ASP A 172 9.73 -17.78 -2.67
C ASP A 172 10.87 -17.95 -3.68
N ALA A 173 11.49 -16.85 -4.11
CA ALA A 173 12.67 -16.89 -4.97
C ALA A 173 13.87 -17.55 -4.26
N GLU A 174 14.10 -17.23 -2.99
CA GLU A 174 15.15 -17.85 -2.18
C GLU A 174 14.92 -19.35 -2.02
N ILE A 175 13.70 -19.78 -1.69
CA ILE A 175 13.33 -21.21 -1.58
C ILE A 175 13.50 -21.92 -2.93
N ALA A 176 13.17 -21.27 -4.04
CA ALA A 176 13.35 -21.85 -5.38
C ALA A 176 14.84 -22.08 -5.70
N ILE A 177 15.71 -21.13 -5.36
CA ILE A 177 17.17 -21.26 -5.49
C ILE A 177 17.69 -22.40 -4.62
N TRP A 178 17.29 -22.46 -3.34
CA TRP A 178 17.68 -23.55 -2.43
C TRP A 178 17.22 -24.92 -2.94
N ARG A 179 15.99 -25.04 -3.45
CA ARG A 179 15.49 -26.30 -4.01
C ARG A 179 16.21 -26.70 -5.29
N ALA A 180 16.55 -25.75 -6.15
CA ALA A 180 17.34 -26.02 -7.35
C ALA A 180 18.73 -26.55 -6.97
N GLY A 181 19.40 -25.91 -6.00
CA GLY A 181 20.66 -26.41 -5.43
C GLY A 181 20.54 -27.81 -4.82
N ALA A 182 19.51 -28.06 -4.00
CA ALA A 182 19.27 -29.37 -3.37
C ALA A 182 18.98 -30.49 -4.37
N LYS A 183 18.24 -30.22 -5.45
CA LYS A 183 18.01 -31.18 -6.55
C LYS A 183 19.25 -31.44 -7.42
N SER A 184 20.21 -30.53 -7.40
CA SER A 184 21.48 -30.66 -8.11
C SER A 184 22.49 -31.53 -7.34
N ALA A 185 22.25 -31.77 -6.05
CA ALA A 185 23.11 -32.49 -5.13
C ALA A 185 23.00 -34.04 -5.11
N PRO A 186 21.93 -34.76 -5.51
CA PRO A 186 21.83 -36.19 -5.22
C PRO A 186 22.54 -37.13 -6.22
N THR A 187 23.28 -36.62 -7.22
CA THR A 187 23.90 -37.50 -8.24
C THR A 187 25.38 -37.20 -8.53
N ARG A 188 26.13 -36.67 -7.58
CA ARG A 188 27.60 -36.57 -7.70
C ARG A 188 28.29 -37.34 -6.58
N SER A 189 28.95 -38.43 -6.99
CA SER A 189 29.73 -39.36 -6.19
C SER A 189 30.71 -38.66 -5.23
N MET A 190 30.87 -39.25 -4.04
CA MET A 190 31.59 -38.75 -2.86
C MET A 190 33.13 -38.69 -2.98
N ASP A 191 33.73 -38.51 -4.17
CA ASP A 191 35.20 -38.62 -4.31
C ASP A 191 35.95 -37.34 -4.71
N GLU A 192 35.29 -36.20 -4.91
CA GLU A 192 35.95 -34.89 -4.91
C GLU A 192 34.89 -33.78 -4.79
N PRO A 193 35.10 -32.70 -4.00
CA PRO A 193 34.19 -31.56 -4.01
C PRO A 193 34.24 -30.88 -5.38
N SER A 194 33.32 -31.26 -6.28
CA SER A 194 33.21 -30.62 -7.59
C SER A 194 32.75 -29.17 -7.39
N LEU A 195 33.71 -28.25 -7.43
CA LEU A 195 33.45 -26.82 -7.39
C LEU A 195 32.88 -26.35 -8.73
N THR A 196 31.79 -25.58 -8.72
CA THR A 196 31.31 -24.89 -9.93
C THR A 196 32.32 -23.83 -10.39
N ALA A 197 32.22 -23.37 -11.64
CA ALA A 197 33.12 -22.32 -12.14
C ALA A 197 33.06 -21.04 -11.28
N GLU A 198 31.85 -20.68 -10.83
CA GLU A 198 31.61 -19.55 -9.93
C GLU A 198 32.22 -19.77 -8.55
N GLU A 199 32.07 -20.97 -7.97
CA GLU A 199 32.68 -21.33 -6.68
C GLU A 199 34.22 -21.30 -6.74
N ARG A 200 34.82 -21.78 -7.85
CA ARG A 200 36.29 -21.73 -8.04
C ARG A 200 36.81 -20.31 -8.18
N GLN A 201 36.13 -19.48 -8.97
CA GLN A 201 36.51 -18.09 -9.19
C GLN A 201 36.42 -17.31 -7.87
N LEU A 202 35.37 -17.54 -7.09
CA LEU A 202 35.20 -16.89 -5.80
C LEU A 202 36.22 -17.37 -4.76
N LEU A 203 36.53 -18.68 -4.72
CA LEU A 203 37.60 -19.20 -3.86
C LEU A 203 38.97 -18.62 -4.21
N GLN A 204 39.30 -18.50 -5.49
CA GLN A 204 40.52 -17.83 -5.93
C GLN A 204 40.54 -16.38 -5.45
N ARG A 205 39.43 -15.65 -5.63
CA ARG A 205 39.35 -14.26 -5.19
C ARG A 205 39.48 -14.09 -3.68
N ILE A 206 38.88 -14.98 -2.89
CA ILE A 206 39.03 -15.02 -1.42
C ILE A 206 40.51 -15.32 -1.04
N SER A 207 41.17 -16.22 -1.77
CA SER A 207 42.57 -16.57 -1.55
C SER A 207 43.53 -15.44 -1.92
N ASP A 208 43.21 -14.66 -2.95
CA ASP A 208 44.02 -13.55 -3.46
C ASP A 208 43.84 -12.28 -2.62
N GLU A 209 42.59 -11.92 -2.30
CA GLU A 209 42.26 -10.67 -1.59
C GLU A 209 42.40 -10.80 -0.06
N LYS A 210 42.22 -11.99 0.53
CA LYS A 210 42.34 -12.27 1.98
C LYS A 210 41.68 -11.19 2.87
N GLU A 211 42.49 -10.32 3.47
CA GLU A 211 42.09 -9.22 4.37
C GLU A 211 41.32 -8.08 3.65
N GLU A 212 41.51 -7.97 2.34
CA GLU A 212 40.94 -6.95 1.45
C GLU A 212 39.60 -7.40 0.82
N PHE A 213 39.21 -8.67 1.03
CA PHE A 213 37.94 -9.20 0.53
C PHE A 213 36.74 -8.50 1.21
N PRO A 214 35.74 -8.05 0.43
CA PRO A 214 34.62 -7.27 0.97
C PRO A 214 33.76 -8.07 1.96
N PRO A 215 33.13 -7.39 2.95
CA PRO A 215 32.22 -8.03 3.89
C PRO A 215 31.02 -8.65 3.16
N VAL A 216 30.45 -9.72 3.74
CA VAL A 216 29.36 -10.52 3.13
C VAL A 216 28.15 -9.67 2.71
N ASP A 217 27.90 -8.58 3.42
CA ASP A 217 26.79 -7.66 3.15
C ASP A 217 26.98 -6.79 1.89
N ALA A 218 28.22 -6.63 1.42
CA ALA A 218 28.56 -5.88 0.20
C ALA A 218 28.60 -6.77 -1.06
N LEU A 219 28.43 -8.08 -0.92
CA LEU A 219 28.50 -9.03 -2.03
C LEU A 219 27.20 -9.09 -2.83
N THR A 220 27.33 -9.41 -4.11
CA THR A 220 26.17 -9.68 -4.97
C THR A 220 25.37 -10.90 -4.48
N PRO A 221 24.08 -11.02 -4.84
CA PRO A 221 23.27 -12.18 -4.44
C PRO A 221 23.85 -13.53 -4.88
N SER A 222 24.49 -13.58 -6.06
CA SER A 222 25.16 -14.78 -6.57
C SER A 222 26.40 -15.15 -5.76
N GLU A 223 27.24 -14.17 -5.42
CA GLU A 223 28.43 -14.39 -4.58
C GLU A 223 28.04 -14.84 -3.16
N ARG A 224 26.96 -14.28 -2.59
CA ARG A 224 26.42 -14.73 -1.29
C ARG A 224 25.94 -16.18 -1.34
N ALA A 225 25.26 -16.58 -2.41
CA ALA A 225 24.85 -17.97 -2.60
C ALA A 225 26.08 -18.90 -2.70
N ALA A 226 27.10 -18.50 -3.47
CA ALA A 226 28.34 -19.25 -3.61
C ALA A 226 29.09 -19.40 -2.26
N ILE A 227 29.19 -18.35 -1.44
CA ILE A 227 29.78 -18.43 -0.10
C ILE A 227 28.98 -19.38 0.81
N ASN A 228 27.65 -19.32 0.78
CA ASN A 228 26.83 -20.23 1.59
C ASN A 228 27.04 -21.69 1.18
N THR A 229 27.16 -21.96 -0.13
CA THR A 229 27.46 -23.30 -0.63
C THR A 229 28.87 -23.77 -0.26
N LEU A 230 29.89 -22.90 -0.34
CA LEU A 230 31.27 -23.21 0.04
C LEU A 230 31.41 -23.45 1.54
N THR A 231 30.66 -22.70 2.36
CA THR A 231 30.59 -22.89 3.82
C THR A 231 29.93 -24.22 4.15
N ALA A 232 28.82 -24.56 3.48
CA ALA A 232 28.14 -25.85 3.66
C ALA A 232 29.02 -27.05 3.23
N LYS A 233 29.89 -26.85 2.23
CA LYS A 233 30.93 -27.82 1.82
C LYS A 233 32.12 -27.89 2.79
N GLY A 234 32.19 -27.01 3.79
CA GLY A 234 33.27 -26.97 4.79
C GLY A 234 34.62 -26.45 4.27
N ILE A 235 34.61 -25.75 3.12
CA ILE A 235 35.82 -25.25 2.44
C ILE A 235 36.25 -23.89 3.00
N ILE A 236 35.29 -23.12 3.52
CA ILE A 236 35.51 -21.79 4.09
C ILE A 236 34.81 -21.69 5.45
N GLU A 237 35.35 -20.84 6.33
CA GLU A 237 34.75 -20.50 7.62
C GLU A 237 34.57 -18.99 7.76
N TYR A 238 33.62 -18.58 8.60
CA TYR A 238 33.42 -17.18 8.95
C TYR A 238 34.29 -16.80 10.15
N ASN A 239 35.03 -15.70 10.02
CA ASN A 239 35.77 -15.08 11.12
C ASN A 239 35.07 -13.78 11.53
N GLY A 240 34.65 -13.68 12.80
CA GLY A 240 34.04 -12.50 13.41
C GLY A 240 32.75 -12.76 14.21
N ASP A 241 32.64 -12.16 15.39
CA ASP A 241 31.53 -12.33 16.36
C ASP A 241 30.23 -11.58 15.99
N ARG A 242 30.29 -10.59 15.09
CA ARG A 242 29.12 -9.78 14.71
C ARG A 242 28.64 -10.12 13.30
N PRO A 243 27.32 -10.23 13.07
CA PRO A 243 26.77 -10.62 11.76
C PRO A 243 27.17 -9.68 10.63
N GLN A 244 27.33 -8.38 10.92
CA GLN A 244 27.67 -7.32 9.95
C GLN A 244 29.16 -7.24 9.58
N THR A 245 30.04 -7.98 10.26
CA THR A 245 31.50 -7.95 10.03
C THR A 245 32.07 -9.33 9.76
N LYS A 246 31.24 -10.31 9.39
CA LYS A 246 31.70 -11.66 9.09
C LYS A 246 32.60 -11.61 7.85
N ARG A 247 33.87 -11.93 8.04
CA ARG A 247 34.84 -12.15 6.95
C ARG A 247 34.94 -13.64 6.67
N VAL A 248 35.29 -13.99 5.43
CA VAL A 248 35.41 -15.37 4.99
C VAL A 248 36.88 -15.73 4.87
N THR A 249 37.29 -16.84 5.49
CA THR A 249 38.65 -17.37 5.40
C THR A 249 38.64 -18.81 4.87
N PRO A 250 39.57 -19.18 3.96
CA PRO A 250 39.75 -20.57 3.55
C PRO A 250 40.09 -21.45 4.75
N ARG A 251 39.44 -22.60 4.85
CA ARG A 251 39.79 -23.59 5.87
C ARG A 251 41.06 -24.29 5.43
N THR A 252 42.17 -24.08 6.13
CA THR A 252 43.40 -24.86 5.91
C THR A 252 43.13 -26.30 6.33
N VAL A 253 42.97 -27.20 5.36
CA VAL A 253 43.05 -28.63 5.61
C VAL A 253 44.51 -28.91 5.95
N ALA A 254 44.82 -29.11 7.23
CA ALA A 254 46.12 -29.62 7.64
C ALA A 254 46.32 -31.01 7.01
N PRO A 255 47.55 -31.34 6.56
CA PRO A 255 47.84 -32.61 5.88
C PRO A 255 47.57 -33.83 6.75
#